data_AF-A0A1A0JSV7-F1
#
_entry.id   AF-A0A1A0JSV7-F1
#
_cell.length_a   1.000
_cell.length_b   1.000
_cell.length_c   1.000
_cell.angle_alpha   90.00
_cell.angle_beta   90.00
_cell.angle_gamma   90.00
#
_symmetry.space_group_name_H-M   'P 1'
#
loop_
_entity.id
_entity.type
_entity.pdbx_description
1 polymer ?
#
loop_
_entity_poly.entity_id
_entity_poly.type
_entity_poly.pdbx_seq_one_letter_code
_entity_poly.pdbx_strand_id
1 'polypeptide(L)'
;AEASSLGFTSATVGTLAAIIGGVIAGNWGIRRNKVSQLPGELPEELRRGYIKNLSERPSIGRASTNPSAIEPLALHLGFIMLTVLTAYGINAGIKGLWENVSIPLFAMSLVVGLIFRAVMNGIGAGEYLDKDTVSSVSGASTDYLIAFGIAAIVPAAVASYWQALLLLFVLGTVFCTFFLLWFPSEFFGAAWLERGIFGWGWATATVATGIAILKIVDPKLKSGTLSEYGVAYVGFGPFEIGMTVLAPLAVIYGMTAGLGWLALAIAIAVYLTAKFGGWMPVRGAIMAKGVVDVNGNGPDPAMQGKV
;
A
#
# COMPACT_ATOMS: atom_id res chain seq x y z
N ALA A 1 -14.95 17.49 12.05
CA ALA A 1 -13.69 17.80 12.78
C ALA A 1 -13.25 16.61 13.63
N GLU A 2 -14.10 16.13 14.55
CA GLU A 2 -13.74 14.99 15.43
C GLU A 2 -13.46 13.69 14.67
N ALA A 3 -14.34 13.29 13.73
CA ALA A 3 -14.15 12.07 12.95
C ALA A 3 -12.83 12.07 12.13
N SER A 4 -12.48 13.20 11.52
CA SER A 4 -11.21 13.35 10.79
C SER A 4 -10.00 13.25 11.72
N SER A 5 -10.08 13.85 12.91
CA SER A 5 -9.02 13.74 13.92
C SER A 5 -8.81 12.30 14.40
N LEU A 6 -9.91 11.56 14.64
CA LEU A 6 -9.85 10.13 15.00
C LEU A 6 -9.23 9.30 13.87
N GLY A 7 -9.60 9.60 12.62
CA GLY A 7 -9.03 8.96 11.43
C GLY A 7 -7.53 9.22 11.29
N PHE A 8 -7.08 10.47 11.40
CA PHE A 8 -5.65 10.81 11.33
C PHE A 8 -4.85 10.19 12.47
N THR A 9 -5.38 10.20 13.69
CA THR A 9 -4.76 9.52 14.83
C THR A 9 -4.58 8.03 14.55
N SER A 10 -5.62 7.38 14.02
CA SER A 10 -5.57 5.96 13.65
C SER A 10 -4.52 5.68 12.57
N ALA A 11 -4.42 6.54 11.56
CA ALA A 11 -3.41 6.42 10.50
C ALA A 11 -1.98 6.60 11.03
N THR A 12 -1.75 7.55 11.95
CA THR A 12 -0.44 7.75 12.58
C THR A 12 -0.03 6.54 13.42
N VAL A 13 -0.93 6.04 14.28
CA VAL A 13 -0.65 4.84 15.09
C VAL A 13 -0.44 3.61 14.22
N GLY A 14 -1.24 3.43 13.17
CA GLY A 14 -1.07 2.36 12.18
C GLY A 14 0.28 2.41 11.50
N THR A 15 0.74 3.60 11.08
CA THR A 15 2.07 3.79 10.48
C THR A 15 3.20 3.42 11.44
N LEU A 16 3.09 3.81 12.72
CA LEU A 16 4.07 3.43 13.74
C LEU A 16 4.06 1.92 13.98
N ALA A 17 2.88 1.31 14.08
CA ALA A 17 2.73 -0.14 14.23
C ALA A 17 3.31 -0.88 13.02
N ALA A 18 3.10 -0.37 11.80
CA ALA A 18 3.66 -0.91 10.56
C ALA A 18 5.17 -0.98 10.64
N ILE A 19 5.83 0.16 10.93
CA ILE A 19 7.29 0.28 10.98
C ILE A 19 7.87 -0.58 12.11
N ILE A 20 7.37 -0.40 13.34
CA ILE A 20 7.91 -1.10 14.52
C ILE A 20 7.65 -2.61 14.40
N GLY A 21 6.41 -3.01 14.12
CA GLY A 21 6.02 -4.41 13.97
C GLY A 21 6.71 -5.08 12.78
N GLY A 22 6.88 -4.35 11.67
CA GLY A 22 7.59 -4.83 10.49
C GLY A 22 9.07 -5.08 10.74
N VAL A 23 9.75 -4.17 11.45
CA VAL A 23 11.15 -4.35 11.88
C VAL A 23 11.27 -5.53 12.86
N ILE A 24 10.34 -5.66 13.81
CA ILE A 24 10.33 -6.80 14.76
C ILE A 24 10.15 -8.12 14.02
N ALA A 25 9.16 -8.21 13.12
CA ALA A 25 8.87 -9.40 12.33
C ALA A 25 10.03 -9.76 11.38
N GLY A 26 10.62 -8.76 10.72
CA GLY A 26 11.81 -8.93 9.88
C GLY A 26 13.00 -9.47 10.67
N ASN A 27 13.32 -8.85 11.82
CA ASN A 27 14.39 -9.32 12.70
C ASN A 27 14.14 -10.73 13.24
N TRP A 28 12.90 -11.05 13.60
CA TRP A 28 12.51 -12.40 14.02
C TRP A 28 12.74 -13.41 12.90
N GLY A 29 12.33 -13.08 11.68
CA GLY A 29 12.51 -13.92 10.50
C GLY A 29 13.96 -14.17 10.12
N ILE A 30 14.79 -13.13 10.19
CA ILE A 30 16.25 -13.22 9.98
C ILE A 30 16.87 -14.15 11.04
N ARG A 31 16.57 -13.93 12.33
CA ARG A 31 17.10 -14.76 13.43
C ARG A 31 16.69 -16.23 13.35
N ARG A 32 15.56 -16.51 12.71
CA ARG A 32 15.00 -17.87 12.56
C ARG A 32 15.32 -18.52 11.21
N ASN A 33 16.16 -17.88 10.36
CA ASN A 33 16.47 -18.34 9.00
C ASN A 33 15.21 -18.65 8.18
N LYS A 34 14.23 -17.74 8.22
CA LYS A 34 12.96 -17.83 7.50
C LYS A 34 12.91 -16.94 6.25
N VAL A 35 13.97 -16.18 6.02
CA VAL A 35 14.13 -15.29 4.87
C VAL A 35 14.83 -16.03 3.73
N SER A 36 14.38 -15.78 2.50
CA SER A 36 14.92 -16.31 1.24
C SER A 36 16.30 -15.75 0.90
N GLN A 37 16.65 -14.60 1.46
CA GLN A 37 17.97 -13.98 1.39
C GLN A 37 18.37 -13.64 2.82
N LEU A 38 19.56 -14.06 3.26
CA LEU A 38 20.16 -13.45 4.44
C LEU A 38 20.56 -12.03 4.02
N PRO A 39 19.91 -10.97 4.52
CA PRO A 39 20.43 -9.64 4.27
C PRO A 39 21.80 -9.59 4.95
N GLY A 40 22.84 -9.30 4.17
CA GLY A 40 24.07 -8.74 4.75
C GLY A 40 23.76 -7.42 5.45
N GLU A 41 24.77 -6.63 5.81
CA GLU A 41 24.46 -5.27 6.27
C GLU A 41 23.61 -4.54 5.22
N LEU A 42 22.51 -3.93 5.66
CA LEU A 42 21.68 -3.11 4.79
C LEU A 42 22.57 -2.05 4.12
N PRO A 43 22.45 -1.86 2.79
CA PRO A 43 23.16 -0.81 2.07
C PRO A 43 23.08 0.51 2.83
N GLU A 44 24.20 1.23 2.91
CA GLU A 44 24.28 2.48 3.68
C GLU A 44 23.24 3.51 3.24
N GLU A 45 22.89 3.49 1.95
CA GLU A 45 21.85 4.29 1.32
C GLU A 45 20.48 4.05 1.96
N LEU A 46 20.10 2.80 2.21
CA LEU A 46 18.82 2.43 2.84
C LEU A 46 18.82 2.74 4.33
N ARG A 47 20.00 2.74 4.97
CA ARG A 47 20.16 3.06 6.40
C ARG A 47 20.16 4.56 6.69
N ARG A 48 20.83 5.34 5.84
CA ARG A 48 21.03 6.79 6.03
C ARG A 48 20.09 7.64 5.17
N GLY A 49 19.46 7.06 4.15
CA GLY A 49 18.66 7.77 3.16
C GLY A 49 19.46 8.59 2.15
N TYR A 50 20.80 8.66 2.29
CA TYR A 50 21.67 9.45 1.42
C TYR A 50 22.42 8.56 0.42
N ILE A 51 22.23 8.82 -0.87
CA ILE A 51 22.96 8.14 -1.96
C ILE A 51 24.28 8.88 -2.19
N LYS A 52 25.38 8.24 -1.79
CA LYS A 52 26.73 8.81 -1.88
C LYS A 52 27.19 9.01 -3.32
N ASN A 53 27.01 7.99 -4.16
CA ASN A 53 27.46 8.02 -5.55
C ASN A 53 26.50 8.85 -6.40
N LEU A 54 27.00 9.92 -7.04
CA LEU A 54 26.16 10.79 -7.87
C LEU A 54 25.56 10.04 -9.08
N SER A 55 26.28 9.08 -9.66
CA SER A 55 25.83 8.29 -10.82
C SER A 55 24.68 7.34 -10.53
N GLU A 56 24.49 6.97 -9.25
CA GLU A 56 23.44 6.05 -8.81
C GLU A 56 22.16 6.79 -8.38
N ARG A 57 22.19 8.13 -8.35
CA ARG A 57 21.03 8.94 -7.96
C ARG A 57 19.95 8.85 -9.03
N PRO A 58 18.71 8.46 -8.66
CA PRO A 58 17.61 8.47 -9.61
C PRO A 58 17.31 9.91 -10.05
N SER A 59 16.93 10.06 -11.32
CA SER A 59 16.44 11.35 -11.82
C SER A 59 15.08 11.66 -11.18
N ILE A 60 14.85 12.92 -10.83
CA ILE A 60 13.55 13.40 -10.35
C ILE A 60 12.59 13.75 -11.50
N GLY A 61 13.07 13.72 -12.75
CA GLY A 61 12.30 14.12 -13.92
C GLY A 61 13.16 14.59 -15.09
N ARG A 62 12.55 14.72 -16.26
CA ARG A 62 13.14 15.39 -17.42
C ARG A 62 12.27 16.57 -17.82
N ALA A 63 12.89 17.68 -18.20
CA ALA A 63 12.19 18.84 -18.72
C ALA A 63 11.41 18.46 -19.99
N SER A 64 10.07 18.51 -19.92
CA SER A 64 9.19 18.18 -21.04
C SER A 64 8.97 19.36 -22.00
N THR A 65 9.25 20.58 -21.53
CA THR A 65 9.22 21.81 -22.32
C THR A 65 10.54 22.57 -22.19
N ASN A 66 10.77 23.51 -23.10
CA ASN A 66 11.86 24.47 -22.94
C ASN A 66 11.51 25.42 -21.78
N PRO A 67 12.31 25.48 -20.69
CA PRO A 67 12.03 26.35 -19.54
C PRO A 67 11.92 27.85 -19.88
N SER A 68 12.56 28.30 -20.98
CA SER A 68 12.42 29.67 -21.46
C SER A 68 11.04 29.97 -22.08
N ALA A 69 10.28 28.95 -22.46
CA ALA A 69 8.92 29.08 -22.98
C ALA A 69 7.89 28.79 -21.88
N ILE A 70 7.97 27.61 -21.28
CA ILE A 70 7.08 27.16 -20.20
C ILE A 70 7.94 26.38 -19.21
N GLU A 71 7.90 26.77 -17.94
CA GLU A 71 8.56 26.04 -16.86
C GLU A 71 7.95 24.62 -16.75
N PRO A 72 8.73 23.55 -17.00
CA PRO A 72 8.23 22.19 -16.99
C PRO A 72 7.56 21.82 -15.67
N LEU A 73 8.14 22.20 -14.53
CA LEU A 73 7.53 21.88 -13.23
C LEU A 73 6.14 22.54 -13.08
N ALA A 74 6.01 23.79 -13.53
CA ALA A 74 4.75 24.52 -13.51
C ALA A 74 3.71 23.88 -14.44
N LEU A 75 4.12 23.37 -15.60
CA LEU A 75 3.24 22.63 -16.50
C LEU A 75 2.65 21.38 -15.82
N HIS A 76 3.49 20.55 -15.19
CA HIS A 76 3.04 19.34 -14.51
C HIS A 76 2.11 19.65 -13.33
N LEU A 77 2.51 20.60 -12.47
CA LEU A 77 1.67 21.07 -11.37
C LEU A 77 0.35 21.65 -11.88
N GLY A 78 0.40 22.45 -12.95
CA GLY A 78 -0.77 23.03 -13.59
C GLY A 78 -1.74 21.97 -14.09
N PHE A 79 -1.24 20.89 -14.72
CA PHE A 79 -2.07 19.77 -15.15
C PHE A 79 -2.71 19.01 -13.98
N ILE A 80 -1.96 18.77 -12.90
CA ILE A 80 -2.50 18.13 -11.68
C ILE A 80 -3.61 19.01 -11.08
N MET A 81 -3.36 20.31 -10.92
CA MET A 81 -4.33 21.27 -10.39
C MET A 81 -5.57 21.39 -11.30
N LEU A 82 -5.38 21.46 -12.62
CA LEU A 82 -6.48 21.47 -13.59
C LEU A 82 -7.34 20.21 -13.43
N THR A 83 -6.73 19.05 -13.32
CA THR A 83 -7.43 17.77 -13.11
C THR A 83 -8.31 17.81 -11.86
N VAL A 84 -7.76 18.29 -10.74
CA VAL A 84 -8.50 18.39 -9.47
C VAL A 84 -9.61 19.42 -9.56
N LEU A 85 -9.36 20.58 -10.16
CA LEU A 85 -10.36 21.65 -10.34
C LEU A 85 -11.51 21.22 -11.26
N THR A 86 -11.21 20.52 -12.36
CA THR A 86 -12.23 19.97 -13.25
C THR A 86 -13.06 18.92 -12.52
N ALA A 87 -12.42 18.01 -11.76
CA ALA A 87 -13.13 17.03 -10.93
C ALA A 87 -14.03 17.70 -9.88
N TYR A 88 -13.56 18.78 -9.26
CA TYR A 88 -14.35 19.56 -8.31
C TYR A 88 -15.55 20.23 -8.99
N GLY A 89 -15.37 20.84 -10.16
CA GLY A 89 -16.46 21.45 -10.94
C GLY A 89 -17.52 20.44 -11.38
N ILE A 90 -17.09 19.26 -11.84
CA ILE A 90 -18.01 18.15 -12.17
C ILE A 90 -18.80 17.72 -10.94
N ASN A 91 -18.12 17.52 -9.80
CA ASN A 91 -18.79 17.16 -8.55
C ASN A 91 -19.80 18.22 -8.09
N ALA A 92 -19.46 19.51 -8.23
CA ALA A 92 -20.38 20.60 -7.91
C ALA A 92 -21.61 20.59 -8.84
N GLY A 93 -21.42 20.36 -10.14
CA GLY A 93 -22.51 20.23 -11.11
C GLY A 93 -23.42 19.04 -10.83
N ILE A 94 -22.84 17.88 -10.49
CA ILE A 94 -23.60 16.68 -10.11
C ILE A 94 -24.44 16.96 -8.87
N LYS A 95 -23.86 17.56 -7.84
CA LYS A 95 -24.59 17.93 -6.61
C LYS A 95 -25.73 18.90 -6.86
N GLY A 96 -25.57 19.83 -7.81
CA GLY A 96 -26.64 20.76 -8.21
C GLY A 96 -27.82 20.09 -8.92
N LEU A 97 -27.60 18.94 -9.55
CA LEU A 97 -28.65 18.15 -10.23
C LEU A 97 -29.23 17.07 -9.32
N TRP A 98 -28.41 16.49 -8.44
CA TRP A 98 -28.74 15.38 -7.56
C TRP A 98 -28.14 15.63 -6.18
N GLU A 99 -28.89 16.28 -5.29
CA GLU A 99 -28.41 16.65 -3.94
C GLU A 99 -27.95 15.45 -3.11
N ASN A 100 -28.53 14.26 -3.37
CA ASN A 100 -28.22 13.03 -2.65
C ASN A 100 -27.00 12.27 -3.22
N VAL A 101 -26.40 12.72 -4.32
CA VAL A 101 -25.24 12.07 -4.93
C VAL A 101 -23.97 12.82 -4.55
N SER A 102 -23.16 12.22 -3.69
CA SER A 102 -21.85 12.75 -3.30
C SER A 102 -20.74 11.78 -3.68
N ILE A 103 -20.08 12.04 -4.81
CA ILE A 103 -18.92 11.27 -5.24
C ILE A 103 -17.67 11.84 -4.55
N PRO A 104 -16.83 11.01 -3.91
CA PRO A 104 -15.58 11.46 -3.32
C PRO A 104 -14.67 12.14 -4.36
N LEU A 105 -14.08 13.27 -3.98
CA LEU A 105 -13.29 14.08 -4.92
C LEU A 105 -12.10 13.31 -5.50
N PHE A 106 -11.40 12.50 -4.70
CA PHE A 106 -10.27 11.71 -5.17
C PHE A 106 -10.67 10.71 -6.29
N ALA A 107 -11.83 10.06 -6.15
CA ALA A 107 -12.33 9.11 -7.14
C ALA A 107 -12.68 9.83 -8.45
N MET A 108 -13.31 11.00 -8.35
CA MET A 108 -13.59 11.85 -9.51
C MET A 108 -12.28 12.34 -10.17
N SER A 109 -11.29 12.75 -9.38
CA SER A 109 -9.97 13.18 -9.89
C SER A 109 -9.24 12.06 -10.62
N LEU A 110 -9.35 10.81 -10.18
CA LEU A 110 -8.78 9.66 -10.90
C LEU A 110 -9.41 9.48 -12.28
N VAL A 111 -10.74 9.54 -12.36
CA VAL A 111 -11.47 9.40 -13.63
C VAL A 111 -11.13 10.56 -14.58
N VAL A 112 -11.17 11.80 -14.11
CA VAL A 112 -10.80 12.98 -14.91
C VAL A 112 -9.34 12.90 -15.35
N GLY A 113 -8.43 12.48 -14.48
CA GLY A 113 -7.01 12.31 -14.80
C GLY A 113 -6.78 11.27 -15.90
N LEU A 114 -7.52 10.15 -15.86
CA LEU A 114 -7.48 9.13 -16.91
C LEU A 114 -8.01 9.69 -18.24
N ILE A 115 -9.12 10.44 -18.22
CA ILE A 115 -9.69 11.08 -19.40
C ILE A 115 -8.70 12.08 -19.99
N PHE A 116 -8.10 12.95 -19.18
CA PHE A 116 -7.09 13.91 -19.65
C PHE A 116 -5.88 13.21 -20.23
N ARG A 117 -5.39 12.14 -19.60
CA ARG A 117 -4.28 11.35 -20.15
C ARG A 117 -4.64 10.72 -21.50
N ALA A 118 -5.86 10.19 -21.63
CA ALA A 118 -6.35 9.63 -22.88
C ALA A 118 -6.47 10.69 -23.98
N VAL A 119 -7.01 11.88 -23.67
CA VAL A 119 -7.10 13.02 -24.60
C VAL A 119 -5.71 13.48 -25.03
N MET A 120 -4.77 13.65 -24.10
CA MET A 120 -3.39 14.05 -24.42
C MET A 120 -2.70 13.06 -25.34
N ASN A 121 -2.87 11.76 -25.09
CA ASN A 121 -2.35 10.72 -25.97
C ASN A 121 -3.00 10.79 -27.36
N GLY A 122 -4.31 11.03 -27.44
CA GLY A 122 -5.05 11.14 -28.70
C GLY A 122 -4.64 12.33 -29.56
N ILE A 123 -4.25 13.46 -28.96
CA ILE A 123 -3.77 14.65 -29.68
C ILE A 123 -2.24 14.68 -29.89
N GLY A 124 -1.53 13.60 -29.53
CA GLY A 124 -0.07 13.53 -29.67
C GLY A 124 0.73 14.33 -28.62
N ALA A 125 0.09 14.80 -27.54
CA ALA A 125 0.72 15.55 -26.46
C ALA A 125 1.15 14.67 -25.26
N GLY A 126 1.20 13.35 -25.41
CA GLY A 126 1.49 12.41 -24.31
C GLY A 126 2.87 12.59 -23.65
N GLU A 127 3.84 13.14 -24.36
CA GLU A 127 5.22 13.38 -23.88
C GLU A 127 5.39 14.70 -23.11
N TYR A 128 4.39 15.58 -23.10
CA TYR A 128 4.44 16.83 -22.32
C TYR A 128 4.41 16.60 -20.81
N LEU A 129 3.93 15.43 -20.37
CA LEU A 129 3.91 15.02 -18.97
C LEU A 129 4.87 13.87 -18.75
N ASP A 130 6.05 14.22 -18.24
CA ASP A 130 7.10 13.34 -17.77
C ASP A 130 6.68 12.59 -16.50
N LYS A 131 6.79 11.26 -16.55
CA LYS A 131 6.33 10.36 -15.49
C LYS A 131 7.11 10.56 -14.19
N ASP A 132 8.43 10.75 -14.28
CA ASP A 132 9.30 10.87 -13.12
C ASP A 132 9.06 12.20 -12.40
N THR A 133 8.82 13.29 -13.16
CA THR A 133 8.41 14.59 -12.60
C THR A 133 7.08 14.48 -11.86
N VAL A 134 6.05 13.87 -12.47
CA VAL A 134 4.75 13.65 -11.81
C VAL A 134 4.91 12.78 -10.56
N SER A 135 5.75 11.74 -10.62
CA SER A 135 6.01 10.86 -9.48
C SER A 135 6.70 11.60 -8.33
N SER A 136 7.67 12.48 -8.63
CA SER A 136 8.35 13.30 -7.63
C SER A 136 7.39 14.31 -6.97
N VAL A 137 6.53 14.96 -7.76
CA VAL A 137 5.49 15.85 -7.24
C VAL A 137 4.47 15.08 -6.38
N SER A 138 4.08 13.87 -6.79
CA SER A 138 3.21 13.00 -6.01
C SER A 138 3.86 12.57 -4.68
N GLY A 139 5.16 12.30 -4.69
CA GLY A 139 5.94 12.02 -3.48
C GLY A 139 5.89 13.20 -2.50
N ALA A 140 6.24 14.40 -2.97
CA ALA A 140 6.18 15.60 -2.14
C ALA A 140 4.76 15.91 -1.61
N SER A 141 3.74 15.71 -2.45
CA SER A 141 2.34 15.87 -2.05
C SER A 141 1.94 14.88 -0.94
N THR A 142 2.47 13.65 -0.98
CA THR A 142 2.24 12.63 0.05
C THR A 142 2.89 13.04 1.37
N ASP A 143 4.11 13.58 1.34
CA ASP A 143 4.79 14.07 2.53
C ASP A 143 4.03 15.23 3.20
N TYR A 144 3.53 16.18 2.40
CA TYR A 144 2.69 17.26 2.91
C TYR A 144 1.36 16.75 3.46
N LEU A 145 0.73 15.78 2.80
CA LEU A 145 -0.51 15.16 3.28
C LEU A 145 -0.31 14.52 4.66
N ILE A 146 0.81 13.81 4.87
CA ILE A 146 1.14 13.23 6.18
C ILE A 146 1.38 14.34 7.22
N ALA A 147 2.20 15.35 6.89
CA ALA A 147 2.52 16.43 7.82
C ALA A 147 1.28 17.21 8.25
N PHE A 148 0.41 17.58 7.30
CA PHE A 148 -0.85 18.26 7.59
C PHE A 148 -1.85 17.34 8.30
N GLY A 149 -1.87 16.05 7.98
CA GLY A 149 -2.70 15.06 8.68
C GLY A 149 -2.35 14.98 10.17
N ILE A 150 -1.06 14.93 10.51
CA ILE A 150 -0.57 14.95 11.89
C ILE A 150 -0.92 16.29 12.56
N ALA A 151 -0.68 17.41 11.88
CA ALA A 151 -0.97 18.74 12.42
C ALA A 151 -2.47 18.99 12.65
N ALA A 152 -3.35 18.31 11.90
CA ALA A 152 -4.81 18.42 12.03
C ALA A 152 -5.40 17.57 13.18
N ILE A 153 -4.59 16.78 13.89
CA ILE A 153 -5.06 16.00 15.04
C ILE A 153 -5.43 16.94 16.18
N VAL A 154 -6.67 16.84 16.66
CA VAL A 154 -7.20 17.57 17.81
C VAL A 154 -7.10 16.66 19.04
N PRO A 155 -6.20 16.94 20.01
CA PRO A 155 -5.98 16.06 21.16
C PRO A 155 -7.23 15.81 22.00
N ALA A 156 -8.12 16.81 22.11
CA ALA A 156 -9.37 16.67 22.86
C ALA A 156 -10.31 15.62 22.25
N ALA A 157 -10.37 15.51 20.92
CA ALA A 157 -11.17 14.49 20.23
C ALA A 157 -10.58 13.09 20.43
N VAL A 158 -9.26 12.96 20.55
CA VAL A 158 -8.62 11.67 20.86
C VAL A 158 -8.89 11.28 22.31
N ALA A 159 -8.82 12.24 23.23
CA ALA A 159 -9.06 12.02 24.65
C ALA A 159 -10.51 11.61 24.96
N SER A 160 -11.51 12.05 24.20
CA SER A 160 -12.90 11.64 24.41
C SER A 160 -13.17 10.19 23.99
N TYR A 161 -12.42 9.65 23.02
CA TYR A 161 -12.62 8.30 22.47
C TYR A 161 -11.44 7.34 22.71
N TRP A 162 -10.53 7.67 23.63
CA TRP A 162 -9.27 6.94 23.82
C TRP A 162 -9.48 5.44 24.11
N GLN A 163 -10.53 5.08 24.85
CA GLN A 163 -10.84 3.68 25.16
C GLN A 163 -11.22 2.89 23.91
N ALA A 164 -12.10 3.45 23.09
CA ALA A 164 -12.53 2.84 21.83
C ALA A 164 -11.37 2.73 20.83
N LEU A 165 -10.55 3.78 20.73
CA LEU A 165 -9.35 3.79 19.89
C LEU A 165 -8.34 2.74 20.36
N LEU A 166 -8.07 2.65 21.66
CA LEU A 166 -7.11 1.68 22.20
C LEU A 166 -7.57 0.24 21.90
N LEU A 167 -8.85 -0.06 22.11
CA LEU A 167 -9.42 -1.36 21.78
C LEU A 167 -9.29 -1.66 20.28
N LEU A 168 -9.60 -0.69 19.42
CA LEU A 168 -9.48 -0.84 17.97
C LEU A 168 -8.02 -1.07 17.54
N PHE A 169 -7.07 -0.33 18.11
CA PHE A 169 -5.65 -0.48 17.80
C PHE A 169 -5.11 -1.83 18.26
N VAL A 170 -5.46 -2.28 19.46
CA VAL A 170 -5.03 -3.59 19.97
C VAL A 170 -5.62 -4.70 19.12
N LEU A 171 -6.95 -4.73 18.90
CA LEU A 171 -7.59 -5.77 18.10
C LEU A 171 -7.11 -5.76 16.65
N GLY A 172 -6.98 -4.57 16.04
CA GLY A 172 -6.46 -4.41 14.68
C GLY A 172 -5.03 -4.92 14.55
N THR A 173 -4.17 -4.60 15.51
CA THR A 173 -2.77 -5.07 15.52
C THR A 173 -2.69 -6.58 15.71
N VAL A 174 -3.49 -7.15 16.62
CA VAL A 174 -3.56 -8.60 16.83
C VAL A 174 -4.06 -9.31 15.57
N PHE A 175 -5.11 -8.78 14.94
CA PHE A 175 -5.63 -9.29 13.68
C PHE A 175 -4.58 -9.26 12.57
N CYS A 176 -3.92 -8.12 12.36
CA CYS A 176 -2.86 -8.00 11.35
C CYS A 176 -1.68 -8.93 11.66
N THR A 177 -1.38 -9.17 12.94
CA THR A 177 -0.28 -10.05 13.37
C THR A 177 -0.63 -11.51 13.08
N PHE A 178 -1.88 -11.90 13.35
CA PHE A 178 -2.40 -13.21 12.98
C PHE A 178 -2.32 -13.42 11.46
N PHE A 179 -2.76 -12.44 10.68
CA PHE A 179 -2.67 -12.50 9.21
C PHE A 179 -1.22 -12.56 8.72
N LEU A 180 -0.30 -11.79 9.30
CA LEU A 180 1.13 -11.82 8.96
C LEU A 180 1.75 -13.22 9.15
N LEU A 181 1.43 -13.90 10.26
CA LEU A 181 2.07 -15.17 10.61
C LEU A 181 1.38 -16.39 9.99
N TRP A 182 0.05 -16.39 9.94
CA TRP A 182 -0.73 -17.56 9.52
C TRP A 182 -0.94 -17.58 8.01
N PHE A 183 -1.50 -16.50 7.44
CA PHE A 183 -1.99 -16.52 6.07
C PHE A 183 -0.85 -16.73 5.05
N PRO A 184 0.27 -15.99 5.08
CA PRO A 184 1.33 -16.19 4.10
C PRO A 184 1.98 -17.57 4.20
N SER A 185 2.10 -18.13 5.41
CA SER A 185 2.69 -19.45 5.62
C SER A 185 1.88 -20.56 4.95
N GLU A 186 0.56 -20.41 4.88
CA GLU A 186 -0.35 -21.35 4.24
C GLU A 186 -0.39 -21.17 2.71
N PHE A 187 -0.35 -19.92 2.22
CA PHE A 187 -0.59 -19.59 0.81
C PHE A 187 0.66 -19.45 -0.05
N PHE A 188 1.84 -19.17 0.52
CA PHE A 188 3.01 -18.73 -0.25
C PHE A 188 4.30 -19.56 -0.07
N GLY A 189 4.25 -20.68 0.66
CA GLY A 189 5.33 -21.67 0.66
C GLY A 189 6.71 -21.10 1.05
N ALA A 190 7.71 -21.21 0.16
CA ALA A 190 9.14 -21.00 0.47
C ALA A 190 9.55 -19.57 0.85
N ALA A 191 8.88 -18.53 0.33
CA ALA A 191 9.19 -17.12 0.60
C ALA A 191 7.95 -16.40 1.18
N TRP A 192 7.29 -17.09 2.11
CA TRP A 192 6.08 -16.62 2.76
C TRP A 192 6.30 -15.39 3.64
N LEU A 193 7.48 -15.28 4.25
CA LEU A 193 7.75 -14.21 5.21
C LEU A 193 7.89 -12.85 4.50
N GLU A 194 8.52 -12.80 3.34
CA GLU A 194 8.66 -11.59 2.53
C GLU A 194 7.29 -11.05 2.11
N ARG A 195 6.43 -11.95 1.62
CA ARG A 195 5.04 -11.63 1.25
C ARG A 195 4.22 -11.23 2.47
N GLY A 196 4.44 -11.88 3.60
CA GLY A 196 3.80 -11.53 4.86
C GLY A 196 4.19 -10.15 5.37
N ILE A 197 5.48 -9.83 5.40
CA ILE A 197 6.00 -8.54 5.86
C ILE A 197 5.50 -7.40 4.96
N PHE A 198 5.51 -7.62 3.64
CA PHE A 198 4.92 -6.68 2.70
C PHE A 198 3.42 -6.48 2.98
N GLY A 199 2.67 -7.58 3.15
CA GLY A 199 1.24 -7.55 3.48
C GLY A 199 0.94 -6.87 4.81
N TRP A 200 1.77 -7.06 5.83
CA TRP A 200 1.68 -6.35 7.11
C TRP A 200 1.79 -4.84 6.91
N GLY A 201 2.83 -4.39 6.21
CA GLY A 201 3.03 -2.95 5.97
C GLY A 201 1.92 -2.32 5.13
N TRP A 202 1.36 -3.05 4.17
CA TRP A 202 0.19 -2.61 3.40
C TRP A 202 -1.08 -2.54 4.25
N ALA A 203 -1.37 -3.57 5.05
CA ALA A 203 -2.58 -3.65 5.87
C ALA A 203 -2.59 -2.63 7.04
N THR A 204 -1.42 -2.29 7.57
CA THR A 204 -1.30 -1.39 8.74
C THR A 204 -1.01 0.06 8.38
N ALA A 205 -0.52 0.31 7.15
CA ALA A 205 -0.18 1.65 6.70
C ALA A 205 -0.43 1.83 5.19
N THR A 206 0.63 1.76 4.38
CA THR A 206 0.57 2.01 2.94
C THR A 206 1.43 1.01 2.18
N VAL A 207 1.16 0.88 0.88
CA VAL A 207 2.00 0.08 -0.03
C VAL A 207 3.46 0.53 0.03
N ALA A 208 3.73 1.85 0.10
CA ALA A 208 5.08 2.39 0.20
C ALA A 208 5.79 1.94 1.48
N THR A 209 5.08 1.96 2.62
CA THR A 209 5.58 1.43 3.90
C THR A 209 5.85 -0.08 3.82
N GLY A 210 4.97 -0.84 3.17
CA GLY A 210 5.17 -2.27 2.89
C GLY A 210 6.43 -2.55 2.08
N ILE A 211 6.69 -1.78 1.02
CA ILE A 211 7.91 -1.88 0.21
C ILE A 211 9.15 -1.55 1.06
N ALA A 212 9.09 -0.49 1.88
CA ALA A 212 10.21 -0.06 2.70
C ALA A 212 10.63 -1.13 3.71
N ILE A 213 9.65 -1.77 4.39
CA ILE A 213 9.93 -2.83 5.37
C ILE A 213 10.35 -4.12 4.65
N LEU A 214 9.77 -4.45 3.49
CA LEU A 214 10.20 -5.59 2.68
C LEU A 214 11.69 -5.49 2.33
N LYS A 215 12.19 -4.29 2.00
CA LYS A 215 13.62 -4.08 1.70
C LYS A 215 14.56 -4.39 2.88
N ILE A 216 14.05 -4.52 4.10
CA ILE A 216 14.83 -4.96 5.26
C ILE A 216 15.21 -6.44 5.13
N VAL A 217 14.28 -7.26 4.66
CA VAL A 217 14.45 -8.72 4.51
C VAL A 217 14.84 -9.14 3.09
N ASP A 218 14.46 -8.34 2.09
CA ASP A 218 14.78 -8.56 0.67
C ASP A 218 15.22 -7.25 0.00
N PRO A 219 16.46 -6.77 0.27
CA PRO A 219 16.95 -5.48 -0.25
C PRO A 219 17.00 -5.42 -1.78
N LYS A 220 17.23 -6.57 -2.43
CA LYS A 220 17.37 -6.70 -3.89
C LYS A 220 16.06 -7.09 -4.58
N LEU A 221 14.96 -7.19 -3.84
CA LEU A 221 13.62 -7.55 -4.33
C LEU A 221 13.60 -8.85 -5.15
N LYS A 222 14.43 -9.83 -4.76
CA LYS A 222 14.57 -11.11 -5.47
C LYS A 222 13.48 -12.12 -5.09
N SER A 223 12.73 -11.90 -4.01
CA SER A 223 11.64 -12.78 -3.55
C SER A 223 10.46 -12.87 -4.52
N GLY A 224 10.38 -11.98 -5.51
CA GLY A 224 9.26 -11.88 -6.45
C GLY A 224 8.02 -11.16 -5.88
N THR A 225 8.03 -10.83 -4.58
CA THR A 225 6.88 -10.27 -3.85
C THR A 225 6.24 -9.07 -4.56
N LEU A 226 7.05 -8.10 -5.01
CA LEU A 226 6.51 -6.90 -5.67
C LEU A 226 6.00 -7.18 -7.08
N SER A 227 6.61 -8.11 -7.81
CA SER A 227 6.15 -8.48 -9.15
C SER A 227 4.81 -9.20 -9.09
N GLU A 228 4.67 -10.15 -8.16
CA GLU A 228 3.42 -10.87 -7.91
C GLU A 228 2.33 -9.93 -7.43
N TYR A 229 2.65 -9.06 -6.47
CA TYR A 229 1.74 -8.00 -6.01
C TYR A 229 1.28 -7.12 -7.16
N GLY A 230 2.20 -6.64 -8.00
CA GLY A 230 1.87 -5.75 -9.11
C GLY A 230 0.84 -6.36 -10.06
N VAL A 231 0.99 -7.64 -10.41
CA VAL A 231 0.02 -8.35 -11.26
C VAL A 231 -1.31 -8.57 -10.54
N ALA A 232 -1.29 -9.01 -9.28
CA ALA A 232 -2.49 -9.24 -8.49
C ALA A 232 -3.29 -7.94 -8.24
N TYR A 233 -2.58 -6.82 -8.04
CA TYR A 233 -3.18 -5.52 -7.74
C TYR A 233 -3.94 -4.93 -8.94
N VAL A 234 -3.60 -5.29 -10.17
CA VAL A 234 -4.39 -4.87 -11.35
C VAL A 234 -5.83 -5.38 -11.24
N GLY A 235 -6.02 -6.62 -10.77
CA GLY A 235 -7.35 -7.19 -10.54
C GLY A 235 -8.00 -6.69 -9.24
N PHE A 236 -7.22 -6.50 -8.17
CA PHE A 236 -7.73 -6.12 -6.86
C PHE A 236 -8.02 -4.62 -6.68
N GLY A 237 -7.25 -3.75 -7.36
CA GLY A 237 -7.29 -2.30 -7.20
C GLY A 237 -8.69 -1.69 -7.36
N PRO A 238 -9.51 -2.09 -8.36
CA PRO A 238 -10.89 -1.62 -8.46
C PRO A 238 -11.76 -1.97 -7.24
N PHE A 239 -11.56 -3.14 -6.63
CA PHE A 239 -12.28 -3.55 -5.42
C PHE A 239 -11.86 -2.72 -4.22
N GLU A 240 -10.56 -2.47 -4.05
CA GLU A 240 -10.06 -1.60 -2.98
C GLU A 240 -10.63 -0.19 -3.09
N ILE A 241 -10.55 0.41 -4.29
CA ILE A 241 -11.13 1.74 -4.55
C ILE A 241 -12.64 1.72 -4.30
N GLY A 242 -13.36 0.70 -4.77
CA GLY A 242 -14.80 0.54 -4.51
C GLY A 242 -15.11 0.48 -3.01
N MET A 243 -14.35 -0.31 -2.25
CA MET A 243 -14.53 -0.47 -0.80
C MET A 243 -14.23 0.81 -0.03
N THR A 244 -13.29 1.65 -0.47
CA THR A 244 -13.05 2.97 0.15
C THR A 244 -14.26 3.91 0.05
N VAL A 245 -15.14 3.69 -0.93
CA VAL A 245 -16.40 4.42 -1.08
C VAL A 245 -17.56 3.71 -0.37
N LEU A 246 -17.68 2.40 -0.54
CA LEU A 246 -18.79 1.61 0.00
C LEU A 246 -18.75 1.47 1.52
N ALA A 247 -17.57 1.33 2.13
CA ALA A 247 -17.47 1.11 3.57
C ALA A 247 -17.99 2.30 4.40
N PRO A 248 -17.61 3.56 4.12
CA PRO A 248 -18.23 4.72 4.79
C PRO A 248 -19.74 4.80 4.59
N LEU A 249 -20.23 4.52 3.37
CA LEU A 249 -21.67 4.52 3.08
C LEU A 249 -22.40 3.45 3.90
N ALA A 250 -21.86 2.23 3.98
CA ALA A 250 -22.43 1.17 4.79
C ALA A 250 -22.53 1.55 6.28
N VAL A 251 -21.56 2.32 6.81
CA VAL A 251 -21.62 2.85 8.18
C VAL A 251 -22.74 3.88 8.32
N ILE A 252 -22.84 4.83 7.39
CA ILE A 252 -23.88 5.87 7.40
C ILE A 252 -25.28 5.26 7.35
N TYR A 253 -25.48 4.23 6.53
CA TYR A 253 -26.76 3.52 6.39
C TYR A 253 -27.00 2.44 7.46
N GLY A 254 -26.12 2.31 8.47
CA GLY A 254 -26.29 1.34 9.57
C GLY A 254 -26.06 -0.13 9.17
N MET A 255 -25.50 -0.38 7.99
CA MET A 255 -25.20 -1.72 7.44
C MET A 255 -23.81 -2.23 7.82
N THR A 256 -23.15 -1.66 8.83
CA THR A 256 -21.77 -2.01 9.23
C THR A 256 -21.60 -3.50 9.53
N ALA A 257 -22.52 -4.09 10.30
CA ALA A 257 -22.48 -5.51 10.63
C ALA A 257 -22.71 -6.38 9.38
N GLY A 258 -23.64 -6.00 8.51
CA GLY A 258 -23.91 -6.70 7.26
C GLY A 258 -22.70 -6.73 6.32
N LEU A 259 -22.01 -5.60 6.18
CA LEU A 259 -20.76 -5.52 5.43
C LEU A 259 -19.68 -6.40 6.05
N GLY A 260 -19.53 -6.38 7.37
CA GLY A 260 -18.56 -7.21 8.09
C GLY A 260 -18.81 -8.71 7.91
N TRP A 261 -20.05 -9.16 8.06
CA TRP A 261 -20.42 -10.57 7.85
C TRP A 261 -20.26 -11.00 6.40
N LEU A 262 -20.61 -10.14 5.44
CA LEU A 262 -20.39 -10.41 4.02
C LEU A 262 -18.89 -10.53 3.69
N ALA A 263 -18.07 -9.61 4.18
CA ALA A 263 -16.63 -9.65 4.00
C ALA A 263 -16.02 -10.92 4.61
N LEU A 264 -16.48 -11.33 5.80
CA LEU A 264 -16.05 -12.57 6.42
C LEU A 264 -16.50 -13.79 5.62
N ALA A 265 -17.74 -13.81 5.12
CA ALA A 265 -18.25 -14.91 4.30
C ALA A 265 -17.45 -15.04 2.99
N ILE A 266 -17.12 -13.93 2.33
CA ILE A 266 -16.26 -13.91 1.14
C ILE A 266 -14.85 -14.40 1.49
N ALA A 267 -14.27 -13.94 2.59
CA ALA A 267 -12.94 -14.39 3.02
C ALA A 267 -12.91 -15.91 3.29
N ILE A 268 -13.94 -16.44 3.95
CA ILE A 268 -14.10 -17.88 4.17
C ILE A 268 -14.27 -18.61 2.84
N ALA A 269 -15.12 -18.11 1.94
CA ALA A 269 -15.34 -18.72 0.64
C ALA A 269 -14.04 -18.79 -0.18
N VAL A 270 -13.26 -17.70 -0.22
CA VAL A 270 -11.94 -17.64 -0.89
C VAL A 270 -10.96 -18.62 -0.23
N TYR A 271 -10.93 -18.70 1.09
CA TYR A 271 -10.07 -19.65 1.80
C TYR A 271 -10.44 -21.11 1.46
N LEU A 272 -11.73 -21.45 1.49
CA LEU A 272 -12.21 -22.80 1.20
C LEU A 272 -12.00 -23.18 -0.27
N THR A 273 -12.23 -22.26 -1.22
CA THR A 273 -11.98 -22.53 -2.64
C THR A 273 -10.50 -22.75 -2.91
N ALA A 274 -9.61 -21.95 -2.31
CA ALA A 274 -8.17 -22.18 -2.43
C ALA A 274 -7.76 -23.54 -1.81
N LYS A 275 -8.33 -23.88 -0.66
CA LYS A 275 -8.03 -25.12 0.07
C LYS A 275 -8.50 -26.37 -0.65
N PHE A 276 -9.73 -26.38 -1.18
CA PHE A 276 -10.31 -27.53 -1.87
C PHE A 276 -10.00 -27.56 -3.37
N GLY A 277 -9.65 -26.41 -3.96
CA GLY A 277 -9.24 -26.29 -5.36
C GLY A 277 -7.81 -26.76 -5.64
N GLY A 278 -7.05 -27.14 -4.60
CA GLY A 278 -5.67 -27.59 -4.73
C GLY A 278 -4.68 -26.48 -5.11
N TRP A 279 -5.06 -25.21 -4.91
CA TRP A 279 -4.25 -24.05 -5.27
C TRP A 279 -3.21 -23.67 -4.21
N MET A 280 -3.25 -24.33 -3.04
CA MET A 280 -2.30 -24.07 -1.96
C MET A 280 -1.01 -24.86 -2.19
N PRO A 281 0.16 -24.21 -2.15
CA PRO A 281 1.43 -24.92 -2.18
C PRO A 281 1.58 -25.80 -0.92
N VAL A 282 2.54 -26.73 -0.95
CA VAL A 282 2.92 -27.49 0.26
C VAL A 282 3.21 -26.50 1.38
N ARG A 283 2.48 -26.61 2.50
CA ARG A 283 2.49 -25.64 3.62
C ARG A 283 3.91 -25.17 3.93
N GLY A 284 4.14 -23.86 3.88
CA GLY A 284 5.32 -23.25 4.45
C GLY A 284 5.23 -23.42 5.97
N ALA A 285 5.89 -24.42 6.53
CA ALA A 285 5.77 -24.68 7.95
C ALA A 285 6.37 -23.52 8.76
N ILE A 286 5.51 -22.83 9.52
CA ILE A 286 5.89 -21.82 10.53
C ILE A 286 7.01 -22.36 11.44
N MET A 287 7.07 -23.68 11.64
CA MET A 287 8.06 -24.39 12.44
C MET A 287 9.24 -25.04 11.68
N ALA A 288 9.22 -25.18 10.34
CA ALA A 288 10.32 -25.82 9.60
C ALA A 288 11.46 -24.83 9.28
N LYS A 289 12.72 -25.28 9.18
CA LYS A 289 13.81 -24.39 8.73
C LYS A 289 13.50 -23.85 7.33
N GLY A 290 13.86 -22.58 7.06
CA GLY A 290 13.63 -21.96 5.75
C GLY A 290 14.22 -22.80 4.61
N VAL A 291 13.62 -22.67 3.43
CA VAL A 291 13.85 -23.56 2.27
C VAL A 291 15.25 -23.41 1.66
N VAL A 292 16.06 -22.46 2.12
CA VAL A 292 17.41 -22.24 1.61
C VAL A 292 18.42 -22.45 2.74
N ASP A 293 19.25 -23.49 2.59
CA ASP A 293 20.42 -23.68 3.43
C ASP A 293 21.40 -22.53 3.18
N VAL A 294 22.06 -22.05 4.23
CA VAL A 294 22.93 -20.85 4.26
C VAL A 294 24.09 -20.94 3.25
N ASN A 295 24.29 -22.12 2.65
CA ASN A 295 25.35 -22.48 1.71
C ASN A 295 24.92 -22.54 0.23
N GLY A 296 23.69 -22.12 -0.13
CA GLY A 296 23.25 -22.08 -1.53
C GLY A 296 22.86 -23.44 -2.11
N ASN A 297 22.66 -24.46 -1.26
CA ASN A 297 21.97 -25.68 -1.67
C ASN A 297 20.48 -25.36 -1.80
N GLY A 298 19.91 -25.75 -2.95
CA GLY A 298 18.50 -25.53 -3.28
C GLY A 298 17.53 -26.18 -2.28
N PRO A 299 16.21 -26.03 -2.52
CA PRO A 299 15.16 -26.54 -1.64
C PRO A 299 15.42 -27.97 -1.20
N ASP A 300 15.21 -28.27 0.09
CA ASP A 300 15.18 -29.63 0.62
C ASP A 300 14.33 -30.51 -0.33
N PRO A 301 14.86 -31.62 -0.88
CA PRO A 301 14.12 -32.51 -1.78
C PRO A 301 12.82 -33.06 -1.15
N ALA A 302 12.65 -33.01 0.18
CA ALA A 302 11.38 -33.31 0.84
C ALA A 302 10.26 -32.26 0.59
N MET A 303 10.63 -31.04 0.16
CA MET A 303 9.71 -29.96 -0.24
C MET A 303 9.36 -30.00 -1.73
N GLN A 304 10.00 -30.87 -2.52
CA GLN A 304 9.64 -31.17 -3.90
C GLN A 304 8.55 -32.25 -3.91
N GLY A 305 7.36 -31.88 -3.45
CA GLY A 305 6.15 -32.68 -3.67
C GLY A 305 5.86 -32.80 -5.16
N LYS A 306 5.55 -34.02 -5.61
CA LYS A 306 5.36 -34.43 -7.02
C LYS A 306 4.48 -33.46 -7.80
N VAL A 307 4.95 -33.15 -9.01
CA VAL A 307 4.20 -32.56 -10.14
C VAL A 307 2.84 -33.24 -10.30
#